data_AF-A0A8C4XX89-F1
#
_entry.id   AF-A0A8C4XX89-F1
#
_cell.length_a   1.000
_cell.length_b   1.000
_cell.length_c   1.000
_cell.angle_alpha   90.00
_cell.angle_beta   90.00
_cell.angle_gamma   90.00
#
_symmetry.space_group_name_H-M   'P 1'
#
loop_
_entity.id
_entity.type
_entity.pdbx_description
1 polymer ?
#
loop_
_entity_poly.entity_id
_entity_poly.type
_entity_poly.pdbx_seq_one_letter_code
_entity_poly.pdbx_strand_id
1 'polypeptide(L)'
;MGKLQRVSAQLAELSPEQGAPFQQQCQAAEEQYGSIREHVHQAATVLEDAIPRYSQVHRRMDFLLESLERLQGRVQNPPVVRGDAAQLREQICENSLALGELEKLGVALETVRSQGAELLASKQMPLIAVSCLAVIQERTEQLCSQWRCLCGQAEERERWLRGLLALAERFWQGLAELAVSLTDTQQMVLNLEEAGSDPEAVRQTGAALREEIDVLQNDLDTLGILGVELMSSCGDPDKPDVTKSLDDVRGVTGPRPSKGGRWGAQPVP
;
A
#
# COMPACT_ATOMS: atom_id res chain seq x y z
N MET A 1 47.07 -29.59 -35.83
CA MET A 1 48.40 -29.51 -35.18
C MET A 1 49.28 -30.74 -35.39
N GLY A 2 48.88 -31.96 -35.02
CA GLY A 2 49.78 -33.13 -35.14
C GLY A 2 50.32 -33.47 -36.55
N LYS A 3 49.67 -33.00 -37.63
CA LYS A 3 50.22 -33.10 -39.01
C LYS A 3 51.27 -32.03 -39.31
N LEU A 4 51.10 -30.80 -38.80
CA LEU A 4 51.99 -29.67 -39.01
C LEU A 4 53.33 -29.89 -38.29
N GLN A 5 53.29 -30.40 -37.06
CA GLN A 5 54.45 -30.81 -36.26
C GLN A 5 55.28 -31.90 -36.93
N ARG A 6 54.63 -32.90 -37.54
CA ARG A 6 55.33 -33.96 -38.29
C ARG A 6 56.03 -33.40 -39.52
N VAL A 7 55.34 -32.53 -40.26
CA VAL A 7 55.90 -31.89 -41.46
C VAL A 7 57.06 -30.97 -41.10
N SER A 8 56.97 -30.21 -40.00
CA SER A 8 58.08 -29.35 -39.54
C SER A 8 59.29 -30.14 -39.07
N ALA A 9 59.08 -31.26 -38.37
CA ALA A 9 60.17 -32.15 -37.93
C ALA A 9 60.89 -32.78 -39.14
N GLN A 10 60.13 -33.27 -40.13
CA GLN A 10 60.70 -33.83 -41.35
C GLN A 10 61.46 -32.80 -42.19
N LEU A 11 60.98 -31.55 -42.27
CA LEU A 11 61.67 -30.46 -42.96
C LEU A 11 62.97 -30.05 -42.26
N ALA A 12 63.00 -30.06 -40.92
CA ALA A 12 64.20 -29.80 -40.14
C ALA A 12 65.26 -30.90 -40.32
N GLU A 13 64.84 -32.16 -40.45
CA GLU A 13 65.73 -33.30 -40.75
C GLU A 13 66.32 -33.24 -42.18
N LEU A 14 65.52 -32.81 -43.16
CA LEU A 14 65.92 -32.78 -44.57
C LEU A 14 66.70 -31.51 -44.97
N SER A 15 66.49 -30.38 -44.30
CA SER A 15 67.12 -29.10 -44.64
C SER A 15 67.19 -28.18 -43.41
N PRO A 16 68.25 -28.26 -42.59
CA PRO A 16 68.33 -27.54 -41.32
C PRO A 16 68.29 -26.00 -41.47
N GLU A 17 68.86 -25.42 -42.53
CA GLU A 17 68.87 -23.97 -42.74
C GLU A 17 67.48 -23.38 -43.08
N GLN A 18 66.64 -24.14 -43.79
CA GLN A 18 65.29 -23.69 -44.16
C GLN A 18 64.19 -24.23 -43.25
N GLY A 19 64.45 -25.32 -42.52
CA GLY A 19 63.52 -25.94 -41.58
C GLY A 19 63.40 -25.20 -40.24
N ALA A 20 64.49 -24.59 -39.76
CA ALA A 20 64.50 -23.84 -38.50
C ALA A 20 63.44 -22.71 -38.40
N PRO A 21 63.32 -21.78 -39.38
CA PRO A 21 62.30 -20.72 -39.31
C PRO A 21 60.87 -21.28 -39.42
N PHE A 22 60.66 -22.35 -40.19
CA PHE A 22 59.36 -23.01 -40.29
C PHE A 22 58.97 -23.71 -38.99
N GLN A 23 59.91 -24.37 -38.33
CA GLN A 23 59.70 -24.99 -37.01
C GLN A 23 59.37 -23.95 -35.94
N GLN A 24 60.06 -22.80 -35.94
CA GLN A 24 59.77 -21.69 -35.03
C GLN A 24 58.37 -21.10 -35.26
N GLN A 25 57.96 -20.92 -36.52
CA GLN A 25 56.59 -20.48 -36.84
C GLN A 25 55.54 -21.51 -36.42
N CYS A 26 55.81 -22.82 -36.58
CA CYS A 26 54.90 -23.87 -36.12
C CYS A 26 54.75 -23.86 -34.59
N GLN A 27 55.86 -23.71 -33.85
CA GLN A 27 55.84 -23.57 -32.39
C GLN A 27 55.05 -22.33 -31.95
N ALA A 28 55.29 -21.18 -32.57
CA ALA A 28 54.56 -19.96 -32.27
C ALA A 28 53.05 -20.11 -32.54
N ALA A 29 52.66 -20.75 -33.64
CA ALA A 29 51.26 -21.05 -33.94
C ALA A 29 50.64 -22.03 -32.94
N GLU A 30 51.41 -22.98 -32.41
CA GLU A 30 50.98 -23.91 -31.35
C GLU A 30 50.77 -23.22 -30.01
N GLU A 31 51.68 -22.33 -29.63
CA GLU A 31 51.53 -21.50 -28.42
C GLU A 31 50.30 -20.59 -28.53
N GLN A 32 50.10 -19.94 -29.69
CA GLN A 32 48.92 -19.12 -29.95
C GLN A 32 47.62 -19.93 -29.89
N TYR A 33 47.59 -21.10 -30.53
CA TYR A 33 46.43 -21.99 -30.50
C TYR A 33 46.14 -22.48 -29.06
N GLY A 34 47.18 -22.85 -28.32
CA GLY A 34 47.08 -23.24 -26.91
C GLY A 34 46.49 -22.12 -26.06
N SER A 35 47.00 -20.89 -26.23
CA SER A 35 46.49 -19.70 -25.55
C SER A 35 45.02 -19.41 -25.89
N ILE A 36 44.63 -19.47 -27.17
CA ILE A 36 43.24 -19.27 -27.57
C ILE A 36 42.35 -20.36 -26.96
N ARG A 37 42.77 -21.62 -27.01
CA ARG A 37 42.00 -22.73 -26.45
C ARG A 37 41.80 -22.58 -24.94
N GLU A 38 42.82 -22.15 -24.22
CA GLU A 38 42.75 -21.88 -22.79
C GLU A 38 41.78 -20.72 -22.49
N HIS A 39 41.88 -19.60 -23.22
CA HIS A 39 40.94 -18.49 -23.08
C HIS A 39 39.49 -18.90 -23.40
N VAL A 40 39.26 -19.72 -24.43
CA VAL A 40 37.92 -20.23 -24.77
C VAL A 40 37.40 -21.15 -23.65
N HIS A 41 38.25 -22.00 -23.09
CA HIS A 41 37.87 -22.87 -21.97
C HIS A 41 37.49 -22.05 -20.72
N GLN A 42 38.30 -21.05 -20.37
CA GLN A 42 38.02 -20.14 -19.26
C GLN A 42 36.74 -19.33 -19.48
N ALA A 43 36.50 -18.85 -20.71
CA ALA A 43 35.26 -18.15 -21.03
C ALA A 43 34.04 -19.08 -20.92
N ALA A 44 34.16 -20.34 -21.35
CA ALA A 44 33.09 -21.32 -21.25
C ALA A 44 32.71 -21.61 -19.79
N THR A 45 33.69 -21.83 -18.90
CA THR A 45 33.43 -22.10 -17.48
C THR A 45 32.77 -20.91 -16.78
N VAL A 46 33.19 -19.68 -17.11
CA VAL A 46 32.56 -18.46 -16.59
C VAL A 46 31.10 -18.34 -17.04
N LEU A 47 30.82 -18.61 -18.32
CA LEU A 47 29.45 -18.56 -18.85
C LEU A 47 28.56 -19.65 -18.27
N GLU A 48 29.07 -20.87 -18.06
CA GLU A 48 28.36 -21.98 -17.42
C GLU A 48 27.91 -21.64 -15.99
N ASP A 49 28.68 -20.86 -15.24
CA ASP A 49 28.29 -20.35 -13.91
C ASP A 49 27.36 -19.12 -13.99
N ALA A 50 27.65 -18.17 -14.88
CA ALA A 50 26.95 -16.89 -14.92
C ALA A 50 25.52 -16.99 -15.47
N ILE A 51 25.30 -17.80 -16.52
CA ILE A 51 24.00 -17.97 -17.18
C ILE A 51 22.88 -18.41 -16.21
N PRO A 52 23.05 -19.48 -15.40
CA PRO A 52 21.99 -19.91 -14.48
C PRO A 52 21.70 -18.85 -13.41
N ARG A 53 22.73 -18.16 -12.90
CA ARG A 53 22.57 -17.08 -11.91
C ARG A 53 21.81 -15.89 -12.50
N TYR A 54 22.16 -15.45 -13.71
CA TYR A 54 21.43 -14.42 -14.43
C TYR A 54 19.97 -14.80 -14.64
N SER A 55 19.73 -16.04 -15.09
CA SER A 55 18.38 -16.57 -15.32
C SER A 55 17.54 -16.65 -14.03
N GLN A 56 18.18 -16.93 -12.89
CA GLN A 56 17.52 -16.92 -11.60
C GLN A 56 17.16 -15.50 -11.15
N VAL A 57 18.09 -14.55 -11.26
CA VAL A 57 17.86 -13.14 -10.95
C VAL A 57 16.69 -12.60 -11.78
N HIS A 58 16.71 -12.82 -13.09
CA HIS A 58 15.65 -12.35 -13.99
C HIS A 58 14.27 -12.89 -13.61
N ARG A 59 14.14 -14.21 -13.39
CA ARG A 59 12.87 -14.82 -12.95
C ARG A 59 12.36 -14.26 -11.62
N ARG A 60 13.26 -13.96 -10.68
CA ARG A 60 12.87 -13.33 -9.41
C ARG A 60 12.39 -11.90 -9.64
N MET A 61 13.01 -11.15 -10.54
CA MET A 61 12.56 -9.80 -10.90
C MET A 61 11.19 -9.82 -11.57
N ASP A 62 10.93 -10.78 -12.45
CA ASP A 62 9.61 -10.97 -13.07
C ASP A 62 8.54 -11.23 -12.00
N PHE A 63 8.81 -12.17 -11.08
CA PHE A 63 7.91 -12.46 -9.96
C PHE A 63 7.67 -11.23 -9.05
N LEU A 64 8.71 -10.46 -8.76
CA LEU A 64 8.60 -9.24 -7.96
C LEU A 64 7.74 -8.19 -8.67
N LEU A 65 7.92 -8.01 -9.97
CA LEU A 65 7.13 -7.09 -10.78
C LEU A 65 5.65 -7.48 -10.74
N GLU A 66 5.32 -8.72 -11.07
CA GLU A 66 3.94 -9.22 -11.05
C GLU A 66 3.30 -9.07 -9.66
N SER A 67 4.07 -9.33 -8.60
CA SER A 67 3.60 -9.20 -7.22
C SER A 67 3.32 -7.74 -6.85
N LEU A 68 4.19 -6.80 -7.27
CA LEU A 68 4.02 -5.37 -7.06
C LEU A 68 2.82 -4.84 -7.85
N GLU A 69 2.66 -5.21 -9.11
CA GLU A 69 1.53 -4.79 -9.95
C GLU A 69 0.19 -5.29 -9.38
N ARG A 70 0.14 -6.54 -8.90
CA ARG A 70 -1.03 -7.09 -8.21
C ARG A 70 -1.38 -6.30 -6.95
N LEU A 71 -0.38 -5.95 -6.13
CA LEU A 71 -0.59 -5.15 -4.93
C LEU A 71 -0.98 -3.71 -5.25
N GLN A 72 -0.37 -3.12 -6.27
CA GLN A 72 -0.70 -1.78 -6.75
C GLN A 72 -2.17 -1.69 -7.12
N GLY A 73 -2.70 -2.67 -7.86
CA GLY A 73 -4.12 -2.73 -8.20
C GLY A 73 -5.05 -2.71 -6.98
N ARG A 74 -4.66 -3.38 -5.89
CA ARG A 74 -5.42 -3.42 -4.62
C ARG A 74 -5.32 -2.10 -3.84
N VAL A 75 -4.13 -1.50 -3.77
CA VAL A 75 -3.89 -0.26 -3.00
C VAL A 75 -4.47 0.96 -3.70
N GLN A 76 -4.44 1.00 -5.04
CA GLN A 76 -4.91 2.14 -5.83
C GLN A 76 -6.42 2.11 -6.12
N ASN A 77 -7.06 0.94 -6.05
CA ASN A 77 -8.51 0.81 -6.21
C ASN A 77 -9.15 0.21 -4.95
N PRO A 78 -9.04 0.89 -3.79
CA PRO A 78 -9.67 0.42 -2.57
C PRO A 78 -11.20 0.53 -2.66
N PRO A 79 -11.94 -0.32 -1.93
CA PRO A 79 -13.38 -0.17 -1.81
C PRO A 79 -13.74 1.16 -1.13
N VAL A 80 -14.95 1.64 -1.43
CA VAL A 80 -15.50 2.87 -0.84
C VAL A 80 -15.56 2.73 0.68
N VAL A 81 -14.99 3.70 1.38
CA VAL A 81 -14.91 3.70 2.84
C VAL A 81 -16.11 4.41 3.44
N ARG A 82 -16.86 3.71 4.29
CA ARG A 82 -17.99 4.26 5.06
C ARG A 82 -17.55 4.63 6.47
N GLY A 83 -18.27 5.54 7.11
CA GLY A 83 -18.03 5.97 8.50
C GLY A 83 -18.39 4.93 9.57
N ASP A 84 -18.60 3.67 9.20
CA ASP A 84 -18.88 2.58 10.13
C ASP A 84 -17.58 2.03 10.75
N ALA A 85 -17.53 1.96 12.08
CA ALA A 85 -16.31 1.58 12.79
C ALA A 85 -15.88 0.14 12.53
N ALA A 86 -16.82 -0.80 12.32
CA ALA A 86 -16.47 -2.20 12.05
C ALA A 86 -15.85 -2.35 10.65
N GLN A 87 -16.44 -1.70 9.64
CA GLN A 87 -15.88 -1.66 8.28
C GLN A 87 -14.52 -0.97 8.22
N LEU A 88 -14.34 0.13 8.96
CA LEU A 88 -13.04 0.81 9.04
C LEU A 88 -11.95 -0.09 9.62
N ARG A 89 -12.26 -0.88 10.66
CA ARG A 89 -11.31 -1.86 11.21
C ARG A 89 -10.96 -2.97 10.22
N GLU A 90 -11.92 -3.44 9.44
CA GLU A 90 -11.69 -4.42 8.38
C GLU A 90 -10.75 -3.84 7.31
N GLN A 91 -11.01 -2.61 6.85
CA GLN A 91 -10.16 -1.92 5.88
C GLN A 91 -8.73 -1.69 6.40
N ILE A 92 -8.57 -1.37 7.69
CA ILE A 92 -7.25 -1.27 8.34
C ILE A 92 -6.55 -2.64 8.35
N CYS A 93 -7.28 -3.71 8.65
CA CYS A 93 -6.72 -5.07 8.63
C CYS A 93 -6.25 -5.46 7.23
N GLU A 94 -7.06 -5.22 6.20
CA GLU A 94 -6.70 -5.48 4.80
C GLU A 94 -5.47 -4.68 4.35
N ASN A 95 -5.40 -3.40 4.72
CA ASN A 95 -4.25 -2.55 4.40
C ASN A 95 -2.99 -2.99 5.16
N SER A 96 -3.13 -3.38 6.42
CA SER A 96 -2.04 -3.95 7.22
C SER A 96 -1.50 -5.26 6.63
N LEU A 97 -2.38 -6.11 6.08
CA LEU A 97 -1.96 -7.31 5.34
C LEU A 97 -1.17 -6.96 4.08
N ALA A 98 -1.59 -5.92 3.33
CA ALA A 98 -0.86 -5.44 2.17
C ALA A 98 0.53 -4.90 2.55
N LEU A 99 0.64 -4.13 3.64
CA LEU A 99 1.94 -3.68 4.18
C LEU A 99 2.85 -4.86 4.55
N GLY A 100 2.31 -5.92 5.17
CA GLY A 100 3.07 -7.13 5.46
C GLY A 100 3.51 -7.92 4.21
N GLU A 101 2.72 -7.91 3.13
CA GLU A 101 3.15 -8.44 1.83
C GLU A 101 4.28 -7.58 1.24
N LEU A 102 4.16 -6.24 1.30
CA LEU A 102 5.19 -5.31 0.82
C LEU A 102 6.50 -5.46 1.58
N GLU A 103 6.48 -5.67 2.89
CA GLU A 103 7.69 -5.92 3.69
C GLU A 103 8.45 -7.15 3.18
N LYS A 104 7.74 -8.26 2.92
CA LYS A 104 8.33 -9.48 2.36
C LYS A 104 8.92 -9.25 0.97
N LEU A 105 8.24 -8.49 0.12
CA LEU A 105 8.75 -8.11 -1.20
C LEU A 105 10.01 -7.25 -1.09
N GLY A 106 10.10 -6.36 -0.10
CA GLY A 106 11.29 -5.56 0.19
C GLY A 106 12.52 -6.44 0.49
N VAL A 107 12.36 -7.45 1.35
CA VAL A 107 13.42 -8.43 1.64
C VAL A 107 13.85 -9.20 0.39
N ALA A 108 12.89 -9.64 -0.42
CA ALA A 108 13.16 -10.36 -1.66
C ALA A 108 13.90 -9.49 -2.69
N LEU A 109 13.54 -8.20 -2.77
CA LEU A 109 14.18 -7.22 -3.64
C LEU A 109 15.62 -6.92 -3.21
N GLU A 110 15.88 -6.80 -1.90
CA GLU A 110 17.24 -6.66 -1.38
C GLU A 110 18.11 -7.87 -1.74
N THR A 111 17.53 -9.08 -1.69
CA THR A 111 18.23 -10.30 -2.09
C THR A 111 18.56 -10.30 -3.59
N VAL A 112 17.66 -9.80 -4.44
CA VAL A 112 17.93 -9.67 -5.88
C VAL A 112 19.03 -8.65 -6.13
N ARG A 113 19.04 -7.54 -5.39
CA ARG A 113 20.07 -6.50 -5.45
C ARG A 113 21.44 -7.03 -5.06
N SER A 114 21.54 -7.79 -3.97
CA SER A 114 22.81 -8.41 -3.55
C SER A 114 23.31 -9.43 -4.57
N GLN A 115 22.43 -10.28 -5.10
CA GLN A 115 22.77 -11.23 -6.17
C GLN A 115 23.26 -10.54 -7.44
N GLY A 116 22.62 -9.43 -7.84
CA GLY A 116 23.07 -8.61 -8.98
C GLY A 116 24.45 -7.97 -8.74
N ALA A 117 24.70 -7.46 -7.53
CA ALA A 117 25.99 -6.89 -7.15
C ALA A 117 27.12 -7.93 -7.12
N GLU A 118 26.84 -9.14 -6.63
CA GLU A 118 27.81 -10.25 -6.66
C GLU A 118 28.20 -10.65 -8.10
N LEU A 119 27.23 -10.65 -9.02
CA LEU A 119 27.49 -10.92 -10.43
C LEU A 119 28.39 -9.85 -11.06
N LEU A 120 28.23 -8.59 -10.66
CA LEU A 120 29.10 -7.47 -11.07
C LEU A 120 30.51 -7.55 -10.51
N ALA A 121 30.67 -8.05 -9.27
CA ALA A 121 31.97 -8.18 -8.64
C ALA A 121 32.84 -9.32 -9.24
N SER A 122 32.26 -10.18 -10.09
CA SER A 122 32.97 -11.27 -10.76
C SER A 122 33.99 -10.73 -11.77
N LYS A 123 35.28 -10.75 -11.40
CA LYS A 123 36.40 -10.18 -12.17
C LYS A 123 36.70 -10.85 -13.51
N GLN A 124 36.04 -11.96 -13.85
CA GLN A 124 36.31 -12.76 -15.04
C GLN A 124 35.32 -12.51 -16.18
N MET A 125 34.47 -11.49 -16.04
CA MET A 125 33.31 -11.36 -16.91
C MET A 125 33.62 -10.58 -18.22
N PRO A 126 33.26 -11.11 -19.40
CA PRO A 126 33.49 -10.44 -20.68
C PRO A 126 32.75 -9.10 -20.78
N LEU A 127 33.20 -8.20 -21.67
CA LEU A 127 32.60 -6.88 -21.89
C LEU A 127 31.08 -6.91 -22.16
N ILE A 128 30.59 -7.96 -22.84
CA ILE A 128 29.16 -8.16 -23.14
C ILE A 128 28.33 -8.39 -21.88
N ALA A 129 28.91 -8.99 -20.83
CA ALA A 129 28.21 -9.21 -19.59
C ALA A 129 28.04 -7.92 -18.77
N VAL A 130 28.92 -6.93 -18.97
CA VAL A 130 28.82 -5.62 -18.29
C VAL A 130 27.54 -4.90 -18.68
N SER A 131 27.12 -4.95 -19.96
CA SER A 131 25.86 -4.34 -20.39
C SER A 131 24.63 -5.07 -19.84
N CYS A 132 24.64 -6.41 -19.83
CA CYS A 132 23.56 -7.21 -19.23
C CYS A 132 23.38 -6.93 -17.73
N LEU A 133 24.47 -6.64 -17.02
CA LEU A 133 24.42 -6.32 -15.59
C LEU A 133 23.93 -4.89 -15.32
N ALA A 134 24.23 -3.93 -16.19
CA ALA A 134 23.64 -2.60 -16.12
C ALA A 134 22.10 -2.65 -16.24
N VAL A 135 21.58 -3.51 -17.13
CA VAL A 135 20.14 -3.76 -17.26
C VAL A 135 19.53 -4.34 -15.97
N ILE A 136 20.23 -5.27 -15.30
CA ILE A 136 19.78 -5.80 -14.00
C ILE A 136 19.71 -4.67 -12.96
N GLN A 137 20.74 -3.84 -12.87
CA GLN A 137 20.77 -2.74 -11.91
C GLN A 137 19.64 -1.74 -12.16
N GLU A 138 19.46 -1.31 -13.40
CA GLU A 138 18.40 -0.38 -13.79
C GLU A 138 17.03 -0.95 -13.44
N ARG A 139 16.75 -2.19 -13.84
CA ARG A 139 15.46 -2.82 -13.56
C ARG A 139 15.24 -3.07 -12.06
N THR A 140 16.30 -3.35 -11.30
CA THR A 140 16.21 -3.49 -9.83
C THR A 140 15.85 -2.14 -9.20
N GLU A 141 16.48 -1.05 -9.65
CA GLU A 141 16.18 0.29 -9.13
C GLU A 141 14.75 0.73 -9.48
N GLN A 142 14.27 0.39 -10.68
CA GLN A 142 12.86 0.59 -11.06
C GLN A 142 11.92 -0.14 -10.10
N LEU A 143 12.14 -1.43 -9.82
CA LEU A 143 11.35 -2.19 -8.84
C LEU A 143 11.43 -1.57 -7.44
N CYS A 144 12.62 -1.11 -7.01
CA CYS A 144 12.82 -0.41 -5.73
C CYS A 144 11.97 0.86 -5.66
N SER A 145 11.94 1.65 -6.72
CA SER A 145 11.15 2.88 -6.79
C SER A 145 9.66 2.59 -6.70
N GLN A 146 9.16 1.57 -7.42
CA GLN A 146 7.75 1.17 -7.40
C GLN A 146 7.35 0.66 -6.01
N TRP A 147 8.17 -0.21 -5.42
CA TRP A 147 7.98 -0.72 -4.07
C TRP A 147 7.92 0.41 -3.04
N ARG A 148 8.90 1.34 -3.04
CA ARG A 148 8.91 2.50 -2.12
C ARG A 148 7.67 3.37 -2.29
N CYS A 149 7.27 3.64 -3.53
CA CYS A 149 6.08 4.44 -3.82
C CYS A 149 4.82 3.76 -3.27
N LEU A 150 4.68 2.45 -3.49
CA LEU A 150 3.54 1.67 -3.04
C LEU A 150 3.49 1.53 -1.51
N CYS A 151 4.64 1.36 -0.83
CA CYS A 151 4.73 1.43 0.63
C CYS A 151 4.23 2.77 1.15
N GLY A 152 4.70 3.89 0.57
CA GLY A 152 4.26 5.22 0.98
C GLY A 152 2.76 5.43 0.81
N GLN A 153 2.17 4.95 -0.29
CA GLN A 153 0.72 4.99 -0.51
C GLN A 153 -0.05 4.17 0.54
N ALA A 154 0.40 2.95 0.84
CA ALA A 154 -0.23 2.08 1.82
C ALA A 154 -0.09 2.61 3.27
N GLU A 155 1.05 3.21 3.61
CA GLU A 155 1.28 3.86 4.91
C GLU A 155 0.42 5.12 5.09
N GLU A 156 0.29 5.95 4.05
CA GLU A 156 -0.59 7.12 4.08
C GLU A 156 -2.04 6.69 4.25
N ARG A 157 -2.48 5.66 3.51
CA ARG A 157 -3.81 5.09 3.64
C ARG A 157 -4.06 4.54 5.05
N GLU A 158 -3.09 3.83 5.64
CA GLU A 158 -3.18 3.32 7.02
C GLU A 158 -3.41 4.47 8.01
N ARG A 159 -2.62 5.54 7.91
CA ARG A 159 -2.72 6.71 8.79
C ARG A 159 -4.07 7.38 8.66
N TRP A 160 -4.54 7.59 7.43
CA TRP A 160 -5.84 8.17 7.14
C TRP A 160 -6.99 7.30 7.69
N LEU A 161 -6.97 5.98 7.44
CA LEU A 161 -7.98 5.06 7.96
C LEU A 161 -8.05 5.05 9.49
N ARG A 162 -6.89 5.09 10.17
CA ARG A 162 -6.83 5.16 11.64
C ARG A 162 -7.38 6.47 12.18
N GLY A 163 -7.08 7.59 11.54
CA GLY A 163 -7.66 8.89 11.89
C GLY A 163 -9.18 8.88 11.71
N LEU A 164 -9.66 8.33 10.60
CA LEU A 164 -11.08 8.19 10.31
C LEU A 164 -11.80 7.27 11.32
N LEU A 165 -11.17 6.15 11.71
CA LEU A 165 -11.70 5.26 12.74
C LEU A 165 -11.84 5.97 14.09
N ALA A 166 -10.81 6.73 14.52
CA ALA A 166 -10.88 7.47 15.77
C ALA A 166 -12.00 8.52 15.76
N LEU A 167 -12.21 9.18 14.63
CA LEU A 167 -13.32 10.12 14.44
C LEU A 167 -14.68 9.42 14.49
N ALA A 168 -14.82 8.28 13.80
CA ALA A 168 -16.02 7.47 13.81
C ALA A 168 -16.36 6.96 15.22
N GLU A 169 -15.38 6.42 15.96
CA GLU A 169 -15.56 5.94 17.33
C GLU A 169 -16.09 7.04 18.26
N ARG A 170 -15.50 8.25 18.19
CA ARG A 170 -15.96 9.41 18.97
C ARG A 170 -17.39 9.80 18.63
N PHE A 171 -17.74 9.83 17.34
CA PHE A 171 -19.09 10.15 16.90
C PHE A 171 -20.11 9.12 17.40
N TRP A 172 -19.86 7.82 17.16
CA TRP A 172 -20.81 6.77 17.53
C TRP A 172 -20.94 6.60 19.05
N GLN A 173 -19.85 6.77 19.79
CA GLN A 173 -19.89 6.79 21.25
C GLN A 173 -20.71 7.98 21.76
N GLY A 174 -20.44 9.20 21.27
CA GLY A 174 -21.20 10.40 21.67
C GLY A 174 -22.68 10.31 21.32
N LEU A 175 -23.03 9.72 20.17
CA LEU A 175 -24.42 9.47 19.81
C LEU A 175 -25.11 8.50 20.78
N ALA A 176 -24.42 7.44 21.21
CA ALA A 176 -24.95 6.49 22.17
C ALA A 176 -25.14 7.13 23.57
N GLU A 177 -24.17 7.92 24.02
CA GLU A 177 -24.24 8.68 25.28
C GLU A 177 -25.41 9.68 25.25
N LEU A 178 -25.54 10.46 24.17
CA LEU A 178 -26.65 11.40 23.99
C LEU A 178 -28.02 10.72 24.03
N ALA A 179 -28.15 9.52 23.45
CA ALA A 179 -29.39 8.76 23.46
C ALA A 179 -29.79 8.29 24.88
N VAL A 180 -28.80 7.91 25.70
CA VAL A 180 -29.01 7.57 27.12
C VAL A 180 -29.44 8.82 27.90
N SER A 181 -28.69 9.92 27.79
CA SER A 181 -29.00 11.17 28.48
C SER A 181 -30.37 11.73 28.09
N LEU A 182 -30.78 11.57 26.82
CA LEU A 182 -32.13 11.93 26.38
C LEU A 182 -33.21 11.07 27.04
N THR A 183 -32.96 9.77 27.22
CA THR A 183 -33.87 8.85 27.91
C THR A 183 -34.00 9.22 29.40
N ASP A 184 -32.88 9.54 30.05
CA ASP A 184 -32.87 9.99 31.46
C ASP A 184 -33.63 11.32 31.62
N THR A 185 -33.42 12.26 30.68
CA THR A 185 -34.15 13.54 30.64
C THR A 185 -35.65 13.32 30.43
N GLN A 186 -36.06 12.40 29.55
CA GLN A 186 -37.46 12.04 29.37
C GLN A 186 -38.06 11.47 30.67
N GLN A 187 -37.31 10.65 31.41
CA GLN A 187 -37.76 10.14 32.71
C GLN A 187 -37.90 11.27 33.75
N MET A 188 -37.01 12.26 33.76
CA MET A 188 -37.16 13.44 34.62
C MET A 188 -38.44 14.23 34.30
N VAL A 189 -38.79 14.36 33.02
CA VAL A 189 -40.06 15.00 32.60
C VAL A 189 -41.27 14.23 33.13
N LEU A 190 -41.29 12.90 32.98
CA LEU A 190 -42.37 12.07 33.52
C LEU A 190 -42.49 12.19 35.04
N ASN A 191 -41.36 12.17 35.76
CA ASN A 191 -41.35 12.33 37.22
C ASN A 191 -41.86 13.72 37.64
N LEU A 192 -41.59 14.77 36.85
CA LEU A 192 -42.12 16.12 37.09
C LEU A 192 -43.64 16.17 36.90
N GLU A 193 -44.18 15.49 35.89
CA GLU A 193 -45.62 15.37 35.69
C GLU A 193 -46.31 14.62 36.85
N GLU A 194 -45.64 13.62 37.42
CA GLU A 194 -46.14 12.85 38.58
C GLU A 194 -46.07 13.62 39.91
N ALA A 195 -45.12 14.53 40.09
CA ALA A 195 -44.93 15.32 41.32
C ALA A 195 -46.13 16.23 41.66
N GLY A 196 -47.05 16.46 40.71
CA GLY A 196 -48.33 17.11 40.96
C GLY A 196 -48.19 18.58 41.40
N SER A 197 -48.77 18.94 42.56
CA SER A 197 -48.91 20.33 43.03
C SER A 197 -47.87 20.75 44.08
N ASP A 198 -46.82 19.97 44.35
CA ASP A 198 -45.76 20.40 45.26
C ASP A 198 -44.86 21.47 44.60
N PRO A 199 -44.95 22.75 45.00
CA PRO A 199 -44.25 23.82 44.32
C PRO A 199 -42.72 23.73 44.47
N GLU A 200 -42.20 23.15 45.55
CA GLU A 200 -40.75 23.03 45.75
C GLU A 200 -40.16 21.89 44.91
N ALA A 201 -40.83 20.73 44.84
CA ALA A 201 -40.44 19.64 43.95
C ALA A 201 -40.47 20.08 42.48
N VAL A 202 -41.54 20.76 42.05
CA VAL A 202 -41.65 21.30 40.69
C VAL A 202 -40.52 22.30 40.38
N ARG A 203 -40.18 23.19 41.32
CA ARG A 203 -39.10 24.17 41.13
C ARG A 203 -37.73 23.51 41.03
N GLN A 204 -37.44 22.52 41.89
CA GLN A 204 -36.16 21.82 41.89
C GLN A 204 -35.98 20.96 40.64
N THR A 205 -36.96 20.11 40.33
CA THR A 205 -36.91 19.24 39.15
C THR A 205 -36.94 20.05 37.85
N GLY A 206 -37.69 21.16 37.80
CA GLY A 206 -37.71 22.06 36.64
C GLY A 206 -36.38 22.80 36.41
N ALA A 207 -35.65 23.14 37.48
CA ALA A 207 -34.31 23.71 37.36
C ALA A 207 -33.29 22.67 36.87
N ALA A 208 -33.32 21.46 37.42
CA ALA A 208 -32.45 20.36 37.00
C ALA A 208 -32.70 19.98 35.53
N LEU A 209 -33.98 19.91 35.11
CA LEU A 209 -34.34 19.64 33.72
C LEU A 209 -33.80 20.69 32.76
N ARG A 210 -33.79 21.97 33.16
CA ARG A 210 -33.22 23.05 32.33
C ARG A 210 -31.71 22.88 32.16
N GLU A 211 -31.02 22.56 33.25
CA GLU A 211 -29.57 22.31 33.21
C GLU A 211 -29.25 21.12 32.29
N GLU A 212 -30.01 20.03 32.37
CA GLU A 212 -29.79 18.88 31.48
C GLU A 212 -30.11 19.17 30.01
N ILE A 213 -31.14 19.97 29.74
CA ILE A 213 -31.44 20.40 28.36
C ILE A 213 -30.28 21.23 27.79
N ASP A 214 -29.69 22.13 28.59
CA ASP A 214 -28.55 22.95 28.15
C ASP A 214 -27.32 22.06 27.86
N VAL A 215 -27.06 21.04 28.68
CA VAL A 215 -25.99 20.04 28.46
C VAL A 215 -26.24 19.23 27.18
N LEU A 216 -27.45 18.67 27.01
CA LEU A 216 -27.84 17.92 25.82
C LEU A 216 -27.68 18.74 24.53
N GLN A 217 -27.97 20.04 24.59
CA GLN A 217 -27.85 20.92 23.43
C GLN A 217 -26.38 21.14 23.05
N ASN A 218 -25.49 21.31 24.02
CA ASN A 218 -24.05 21.38 23.78
C ASN A 218 -23.46 20.07 23.23
N ASP A 219 -23.92 18.93 23.74
CA ASP A 219 -23.50 17.61 23.26
C ASP A 219 -23.97 17.36 21.82
N LEU A 220 -25.20 17.76 21.50
CA LEU A 220 -25.74 17.68 20.14
C LEU A 220 -24.97 18.57 19.16
N ASP A 221 -24.59 19.80 19.55
CA ASP A 221 -23.78 20.69 18.73
C ASP A 221 -22.39 20.09 18.46
N THR A 222 -21.75 19.53 19.50
CA THR A 222 -20.45 18.84 19.39
C THR A 222 -20.54 17.63 18.45
N LEU A 223 -21.59 16.82 18.60
CA LEU A 223 -21.85 15.66 17.75
C LEU A 223 -22.14 16.08 16.30
N GLY A 224 -22.79 17.23 16.10
CA GLY A 224 -23.00 17.84 14.80
C GLY A 224 -21.69 18.17 14.08
N ILE A 225 -20.71 18.74 14.79
CA ILE A 225 -19.37 19.03 14.25
C ILE A 225 -18.65 17.72 13.86
N LEU A 226 -18.64 16.72 14.75
CA LEU A 226 -18.04 15.42 14.47
C LEU A 226 -18.70 14.72 13.28
N GLY A 227 -20.02 14.81 13.14
CA GLY A 227 -20.76 14.23 12.03
C GLY A 227 -20.37 14.86 10.69
N VAL A 228 -20.23 16.19 10.64
CA VAL A 228 -19.77 16.91 9.43
C VAL A 228 -18.33 16.51 9.07
N GLU A 229 -17.44 16.46 10.06
CA GLU A 229 -16.05 16.04 9.86
C GLU A 229 -15.98 14.60 9.32
N LEU A 230 -16.77 13.68 9.90
CA LEU A 230 -16.84 12.28 9.50
C LEU A 230 -17.35 12.14 8.05
N MET A 231 -18.44 12.83 7.71
CA MET A 231 -18.98 12.83 6.34
C MET A 231 -17.98 13.38 5.33
N SER A 232 -17.28 14.47 5.66
CA SER A 232 -16.28 15.07 4.77
C SER A 232 -15.04 14.19 4.58
N SER A 233 -14.75 13.34 5.57
CA SER A 233 -13.60 12.45 5.58
C SER A 233 -13.90 11.09 4.94
N CYS A 234 -15.17 10.72 4.73
CA CYS A 234 -15.56 9.53 3.99
C CYS A 234 -15.48 9.74 2.47
N GLY A 235 -15.14 8.68 1.74
CA GLY A 235 -15.15 8.69 0.29
C GLY A 235 -16.57 8.65 -0.25
N ASP A 236 -17.05 9.79 -0.74
CA ASP A 236 -18.29 10.04 -1.47
C ASP A 236 -19.56 10.33 -0.63
N PRO A 237 -19.98 11.62 -0.53
CA PRO A 237 -21.16 12.07 0.21
C PRO A 237 -22.51 11.72 -0.46
N ASP A 238 -22.52 11.09 -1.63
CA ASP A 238 -23.74 10.79 -2.41
C ASP A 238 -24.46 9.48 -2.02
N LYS A 239 -24.11 8.86 -0.87
CA LYS A 239 -24.87 7.71 -0.32
C LYS A 239 -25.52 7.98 1.06
N PRO A 240 -26.82 7.68 1.21
CA PRO A 240 -27.74 8.32 2.18
C PRO A 240 -27.66 7.85 3.65
N ASP A 241 -26.62 7.13 4.07
CA ASP A 241 -26.66 6.42 5.36
C ASP A 241 -26.43 7.36 6.57
N VAL A 242 -25.54 8.36 6.45
CA VAL A 242 -25.23 9.30 7.55
C VAL A 242 -26.27 10.43 7.61
N THR A 243 -26.74 10.93 6.47
CA THR A 243 -27.79 11.95 6.39
C THR A 243 -29.10 11.46 6.99
N LYS A 244 -29.49 10.20 6.73
CA LYS A 244 -30.70 9.62 7.31
C LYS A 244 -30.63 9.51 8.83
N SER A 245 -29.47 9.11 9.37
CA SER A 245 -29.28 8.97 10.82
C SER A 245 -29.30 10.35 11.52
N LEU A 246 -28.76 11.39 10.87
CA LEU A 246 -28.82 12.76 11.37
C LEU A 246 -30.25 13.34 11.30
N ASP A 247 -30.97 13.06 10.22
CA ASP A 247 -32.36 13.51 10.01
C ASP A 247 -33.34 12.80 10.96
N ASP A 248 -33.10 11.53 11.29
CA ASP A 248 -33.92 10.78 12.25
C ASP A 248 -33.76 11.38 13.67
N VAL A 249 -32.55 11.81 14.05
CA VAL A 249 -32.31 12.51 15.34
C VAL A 249 -32.88 13.94 15.34
N ARG A 250 -32.80 14.65 14.22
CA ARG A 250 -33.41 16.00 14.05
C ARG A 250 -34.94 15.95 13.98
N GLY A 251 -35.50 14.88 13.43
CA GLY A 251 -36.94 14.67 13.31
C GLY A 251 -37.63 14.33 14.63
N VAL A 252 -36.88 13.83 15.62
CA VAL A 252 -37.35 13.59 16.99
C VAL A 252 -37.35 14.87 17.83
N THR A 253 -36.50 15.85 17.50
CA THR A 253 -36.35 17.11 18.25
C THR A 253 -37.10 18.30 17.64
N GLY A 254 -37.65 18.17 16.43
CA GLY A 254 -38.45 19.20 15.76
C GLY A 254 -39.97 19.01 15.93
N PRO A 255 -40.76 20.06 16.23
CA PRO A 255 -42.21 19.95 16.20
C PRO A 255 -42.66 19.62 14.77
N ARG A 256 -43.42 18.52 14.60
CA ARG A 256 -44.08 18.19 13.33
C ARG A 256 -44.94 19.37 12.89
N PRO A 257 -44.74 19.95 11.70
CA PRO A 257 -45.67 20.95 11.20
C PRO A 257 -47.01 20.27 10.95
N SER A 258 -48.01 20.67 11.74
CA SER A 258 -49.39 20.23 11.57
C SER A 258 -49.90 20.68 10.21
N LYS A 259 -50.20 19.72 9.34
CA LYS A 259 -50.93 19.97 8.10
C LYS A 259 -52.36 20.37 8.45
N GLY A 260 -52.78 21.55 7.99
CA GLY A 260 -54.18 21.83 7.67
C GLY A 260 -54.85 22.90 8.54
N GLY A 261 -54.96 24.10 7.97
CA GLY A 261 -55.75 25.19 8.54
C GLY A 261 -55.97 26.28 7.48
N ARG A 262 -56.73 25.96 6.43
CA ARG A 262 -57.17 26.90 5.40
C ARG A 262 -58.17 27.88 6.03
N TRP A 263 -57.72 29.07 6.41
CA TRP A 263 -58.63 30.20 6.67
C TRP A 263 -58.81 30.99 5.38
N GLY A 264 -60.00 30.89 4.81
CA GLY A 264 -60.41 31.62 3.62
C GLY A 264 -60.48 33.12 3.90
N ALA A 265 -59.85 33.90 3.03
CA ALA A 265 -60.10 35.32 2.92
C ALA A 265 -61.54 35.55 2.41
N GLN A 266 -62.36 36.28 3.16
CA GLN A 266 -63.58 36.89 2.63
C GLN A 266 -63.21 38.15 1.82
N PRO A 267 -63.85 38.40 0.67
CA PRO A 267 -63.71 39.66 -0.04
C PRO A 267 -64.64 40.72 0.59
N VAL A 268 -64.09 41.92 0.79
CA VAL A 268 -64.82 43.10 1.26
C VAL A 268 -65.57 43.73 0.07
N PRO A 269 -66.86 44.10 0.21
CA PRO A 269 -67.56 44.94 -0.77
C PRO A 269 -67.21 46.43 -0.64
#